data_AF-A0A6L8FUQ3-F1
#
_entry.id   AF-A0A6L8FUQ3-F1
#
_cell.length_a   1.000
_cell.length_b   1.000
_cell.length_c   1.000
_cell.angle_alpha   90.00
_cell.angle_beta   90.00
_cell.angle_gamma   90.00
#
_symmetry.space_group_name_H-M   'P 1'
#
loop_
_entity.id
_entity.type
_entity.pdbx_description
1 polymer ?
#
loop_
_entity_poly.entity_id
_entity_poly.type
_entity_poly.pdbx_seq_one_letter_code
_entity_poly.pdbx_strand_id
1 'polypeptide(L)'
;MSATSPTSQRPGLRALLVGAAGAWAIGAGVPYCNMVLHGSRIASYFNTPAAIILFFFLVFVGNTLLGFMRRSWMLNRAELALIYIMWIVATSIPEWGLTAFLLPDITSVIYYATPENNWAELLHPLIPDWIIPHHDFDQIKNFYEGAPQGQGIPWALWLSPLAFWVPFVLALYVAMISIVVVLRKQWIENERLIFPLVQLPIAMLQEENQRPGLLNAFFKNPLMWIGFAIPAFIQSVNGLNHYFPYFPRVGLDSSV
;
A
#
# COMPACT_ATOMS: atom_id res chain seq x y z
N MET A 1 31.75 24.42 -21.03
CA MET A 1 30.98 23.19 -21.33
C MET A 1 29.62 23.33 -20.67
N SER A 2 28.61 23.71 -21.42
CA SER A 2 27.23 23.84 -20.94
C SER A 2 26.65 22.44 -20.71
N ALA A 3 26.43 22.09 -19.44
CA ALA A 3 25.65 20.93 -19.07
C ALA A 3 24.21 21.15 -19.56
N THR A 4 23.83 20.47 -20.64
CA THR A 4 22.45 20.37 -21.05
C THR A 4 21.67 19.71 -19.92
N SER A 5 20.76 20.47 -19.32
CA SER A 5 19.79 19.94 -18.36
C SER A 5 19.06 18.74 -19.00
N PRO A 6 18.95 17.60 -18.31
CA PRO A 6 18.16 16.49 -18.85
C PRO A 6 16.74 17.01 -19.02
N THR A 7 16.23 16.96 -20.25
CA THR A 7 14.85 17.30 -20.57
C THR A 7 13.95 16.50 -19.64
N SER A 8 13.22 17.19 -18.77
CA SER A 8 12.26 16.56 -17.86
C SER A 8 11.13 15.97 -18.69
N GLN A 9 11.29 14.71 -19.09
CA GLN A 9 10.23 13.98 -19.75
C GLN A 9 9.05 13.94 -18.78
N ARG A 10 7.93 14.55 -19.18
CA ARG A 10 6.72 14.55 -18.37
C ARG A 10 6.15 13.12 -18.37
N PRO A 11 5.58 12.65 -17.25
CA PRO A 11 4.91 11.36 -17.23
C PRO A 11 3.76 11.35 -18.24
N GLY A 12 3.70 10.33 -19.09
CA GLY A 12 2.61 10.16 -20.04
C GLY A 12 1.37 9.52 -19.42
N LEU A 13 0.23 9.56 -20.14
CA LEU A 13 -1.04 8.93 -19.72
C LEU A 13 -0.88 7.45 -19.37
N ARG A 14 0.02 6.73 -20.07
CA ARG A 14 0.32 5.32 -19.80
C ARG A 14 0.79 5.07 -18.37
N ALA A 15 1.60 5.96 -17.81
CA ALA A 15 2.08 5.84 -16.44
C ALA A 15 0.95 6.04 -15.42
N LEU A 16 0.04 6.97 -15.70
CA LEU A 16 -1.14 7.18 -14.88
C LEU A 16 -2.08 5.96 -14.89
N LEU A 17 -2.27 5.32 -16.06
CA LEU A 17 -3.08 4.10 -16.18
C LEU A 17 -2.44 2.91 -15.45
N VAL A 18 -1.13 2.68 -15.65
CA VAL A 18 -0.40 1.60 -14.95
C VAL A 18 -0.38 1.86 -13.44
N GLY A 19 -0.16 3.11 -13.05
CA GLY A 19 -0.23 3.55 -11.65
C GLY A 19 -1.59 3.27 -11.04
N ALA A 20 -2.68 3.67 -11.71
CA ALA A 20 -4.05 3.45 -11.24
C ALA A 20 -4.40 1.96 -11.16
N ALA A 21 -4.02 1.16 -12.15
CA ALA A 21 -4.25 -0.27 -12.16
C ALA A 21 -3.54 -0.98 -11.00
N GLY A 22 -2.27 -0.65 -10.74
CA GLY A 22 -1.55 -1.21 -9.60
C GLY A 22 -2.04 -0.68 -8.25
N ALA A 23 -2.49 0.57 -8.18
CA ALA A 23 -3.13 1.12 -6.97
C ALA A 23 -4.43 0.37 -6.63
N TRP A 24 -5.25 0.07 -7.64
CA TRP A 24 -6.43 -0.78 -7.48
C TRP A 24 -6.06 -2.20 -7.04
N ALA A 25 -5.04 -2.80 -7.67
CA ALA A 25 -4.57 -4.13 -7.30
C ALA A 25 -4.05 -4.18 -5.85
N ILE A 26 -3.35 -3.15 -5.38
CA ILE A 26 -2.92 -3.01 -3.99
C ILE A 26 -4.15 -2.84 -3.07
N GLY A 27 -5.09 -1.97 -3.44
CA GLY A 27 -6.30 -1.69 -2.67
C GLY A 27 -7.18 -2.92 -2.45
N ALA A 28 -7.27 -3.81 -3.44
CA ALA A 28 -8.00 -5.09 -3.31
C ALA A 28 -7.13 -6.20 -2.70
N GLY A 29 -5.87 -6.29 -3.12
CA GLY A 29 -4.95 -7.37 -2.76
C GLY A 29 -4.51 -7.32 -1.31
N VAL A 30 -4.26 -6.13 -0.74
CA VAL A 30 -3.81 -5.99 0.65
C VAL A 30 -4.87 -6.50 1.64
N PRO A 31 -6.15 -6.04 1.59
CA PRO A 31 -7.19 -6.59 2.45
C PRO A 31 -7.41 -8.08 2.23
N TYR A 32 -7.39 -8.56 0.99
CA TYR A 32 -7.55 -9.99 0.69
C TYR A 32 -6.42 -10.84 1.31
N CYS A 33 -5.17 -10.42 1.15
CA CYS A 33 -4.02 -11.09 1.75
C CYS A 33 -4.12 -11.17 3.28
N ASN A 34 -4.58 -10.10 3.93
CA ASN A 34 -4.67 -10.04 5.39
C ASN A 34 -5.88 -10.79 5.93
N MET A 35 -7.07 -10.54 5.37
CA MET A 35 -8.35 -10.99 5.93
C MET A 35 -8.76 -12.38 5.45
N VAL A 36 -8.33 -12.81 4.26
CA VAL A 36 -8.72 -14.11 3.68
C VAL A 36 -7.56 -15.10 3.75
N LEU A 37 -6.39 -14.73 3.20
CA LEU A 37 -5.23 -15.63 3.16
C LEU A 37 -4.50 -15.74 4.50
N HIS A 38 -4.83 -14.87 5.48
CA HIS A 38 -4.11 -14.73 6.74
C HIS A 38 -2.58 -14.66 6.53
N GLY A 39 -2.18 -14.03 5.43
CA GLY A 39 -0.79 -13.95 5.00
C GLY A 39 0.00 -12.87 5.73
N SER A 40 1.26 -12.71 5.32
CA SER A 40 2.11 -11.64 5.83
C SER A 40 1.46 -10.27 5.61
N ARG A 41 1.48 -9.42 6.63
CA ARG A 41 0.90 -8.08 6.56
C ARG A 41 1.81 -7.12 5.77
N ILE A 42 1.66 -7.15 4.45
CA ILE A 42 2.50 -6.41 3.47
C ILE A 42 2.17 -4.91 3.35
N ALA A 43 1.31 -4.36 4.21
CA ALA A 43 0.97 -2.94 4.27
C ALA A 43 0.87 -2.42 5.72
N SER A 44 1.39 -3.19 6.68
CA SER A 44 1.28 -2.84 8.09
C SER A 44 2.31 -1.79 8.53
N TYR A 45 1.98 -1.09 9.61
CA TYR A 45 2.87 -0.13 10.28
C TYR A 45 3.45 0.94 9.35
N PHE A 46 2.64 1.43 8.42
CA PHE A 46 3.01 2.47 7.44
C PHE A 46 4.18 2.10 6.52
N ASN A 47 4.60 0.84 6.48
CA ASN A 47 5.59 0.36 5.52
C ASN A 47 4.92 0.10 4.17
N THR A 48 5.68 0.21 3.09
CA THR A 48 5.18 0.03 1.72
C THR A 48 5.78 -1.16 0.96
N PRO A 49 5.92 -2.36 1.58
CA PRO A 49 6.51 -3.50 0.89
C PRO A 49 5.63 -3.98 -0.27
N ALA A 50 4.29 -3.85 -0.19
CA ALA A 50 3.42 -4.12 -1.33
C ALA A 50 3.79 -3.29 -2.57
N ALA A 51 3.97 -1.97 -2.41
CA ALA A 51 4.42 -1.09 -3.49
C ALA A 51 5.81 -1.46 -4.01
N ILE A 52 6.76 -1.73 -3.13
CA ILE A 52 8.14 -2.10 -3.50
C ILE A 52 8.19 -3.41 -4.26
N ILE A 53 7.47 -4.44 -3.81
CA ILE A 53 7.41 -5.75 -4.48
C ILE A 53 6.77 -5.60 -5.86
N LEU A 54 5.62 -4.92 -5.94
CA LEU A 54 4.95 -4.67 -7.22
C LEU A 54 5.85 -3.86 -8.17
N PHE A 55 6.58 -2.86 -7.64
CA PHE A 55 7.54 -2.06 -8.39
C PHE A 55 8.74 -2.86 -8.88
N PHE A 56 9.27 -3.75 -8.05
CA PHE A 56 10.32 -4.69 -8.45
C PHE A 56 9.87 -5.51 -9.67
N PHE A 57 8.68 -6.12 -9.62
CA PHE A 57 8.15 -6.90 -10.74
C PHE A 57 7.86 -6.04 -11.97
N LEU A 58 7.33 -4.84 -11.79
CA LEU A 58 7.11 -3.91 -12.89
C LEU A 58 8.42 -3.57 -13.60
N VAL A 59 9.49 -3.25 -12.87
CA VAL A 59 10.76 -2.83 -13.49
C VAL A 59 11.53 -4.04 -14.04
N PHE A 60 11.66 -5.11 -13.26
CA PHE A 60 12.46 -6.28 -13.61
C PHE A 60 11.80 -7.16 -14.69
N VAL A 61 10.50 -7.37 -14.60
CA VAL A 61 9.75 -8.22 -15.55
C VAL A 61 9.04 -7.35 -16.58
N GLY A 62 8.14 -6.46 -16.13
CA GLY A 62 7.29 -5.67 -17.03
C GLY A 62 8.08 -4.80 -18.00
N ASN A 63 8.95 -3.93 -17.50
CA ASN A 63 9.69 -2.97 -18.29
C ASN A 63 10.76 -3.65 -19.18
N THR A 64 11.36 -4.74 -18.68
CA THR A 64 12.29 -5.56 -19.47
C THR A 64 11.58 -6.28 -20.61
N LEU A 65 10.41 -6.89 -20.39
CA LEU A 65 9.61 -7.51 -21.45
C LEU A 65 9.15 -6.49 -22.49
N LEU A 66 8.70 -5.31 -22.07
CA LEU A 66 8.40 -4.20 -22.99
C LEU A 66 9.63 -3.83 -23.82
N GLY A 67 10.80 -3.75 -23.19
CA GLY A 67 12.07 -3.48 -23.85
C GLY A 67 12.51 -4.55 -24.86
N PHE A 68 12.22 -5.82 -24.59
CA PHE A 68 12.45 -6.94 -25.52
C PHE A 68 11.54 -6.86 -26.74
N MET A 69 10.28 -6.47 -26.55
CA MET A 69 9.33 -6.27 -27.66
C MET A 69 9.72 -5.05 -28.48
N ARG A 70 9.78 -3.87 -27.84
CA ARG A 70 10.14 -2.59 -28.47
C ARG A 70 10.75 -1.63 -27.45
N ARG A 71 11.98 -1.18 -27.72
CA ARG A 71 12.71 -0.22 -26.85
C ARG A 71 11.92 1.05 -26.52
N SER A 72 11.12 1.55 -27.45
CA SER A 72 10.31 2.76 -27.29
C SER A 72 9.12 2.59 -26.34
N TRP A 73 8.71 1.35 -26.03
CA TRP A 73 7.60 1.07 -25.12
C TRP A 73 8.00 1.08 -23.65
N MET A 74 9.31 1.08 -23.37
CA MET A 74 9.78 1.15 -22.01
C MET A 74 9.31 2.44 -21.33
N LEU A 75 9.00 2.26 -20.05
CA LEU A 75 8.69 3.34 -19.14
C LEU A 75 9.98 4.09 -18.83
N ASN A 76 9.93 5.41 -18.95
CA ASN A 76 11.05 6.26 -18.60
C ASN A 76 11.12 6.46 -17.08
N ARG A 77 12.23 7.04 -16.60
CA ARG A 77 12.42 7.36 -15.17
C ARG A 77 11.27 8.16 -14.54
N ALA A 78 10.70 9.15 -15.23
CA ALA A 78 9.62 9.98 -14.69
C ALA A 78 8.30 9.22 -14.56
N GLU A 79 8.00 8.34 -15.51
CA GLU A 79 6.83 7.47 -15.51
C GLU A 79 6.92 6.42 -14.41
N LEU A 80 8.07 5.76 -14.29
CA LEU A 80 8.32 4.82 -13.19
C LEU A 80 8.24 5.50 -11.83
N ALA A 81 8.78 6.72 -11.69
CA ALA A 81 8.67 7.49 -10.46
C ALA A 81 7.22 7.83 -10.11
N LEU A 82 6.41 8.28 -11.09
CA LEU A 82 4.98 8.55 -10.87
C LEU A 82 4.24 7.28 -10.43
N ILE A 83 4.44 6.17 -11.14
CA ILE A 83 3.82 4.88 -10.81
C ILE A 83 4.16 4.47 -9.37
N TYR A 84 5.43 4.56 -9.00
CA TYR A 84 5.88 4.20 -7.66
C TYR A 84 5.27 5.09 -6.57
N ILE A 85 5.19 6.41 -6.80
CA ILE A 85 4.52 7.35 -5.89
C ILE A 85 3.06 6.97 -5.70
N MET A 86 2.33 6.68 -6.79
CA MET A 86 0.93 6.25 -6.72
C MET A 86 0.77 4.97 -5.89
N TRP A 87 1.68 4.01 -6.01
CA TRP A 87 1.61 2.74 -5.30
C TRP A 87 1.98 2.84 -3.82
N ILE A 88 2.95 3.68 -3.45
CA ILE A 88 3.24 3.97 -2.03
C ILE A 88 1.99 4.54 -1.37
N VAL A 89 1.37 5.56 -1.98
CA VAL A 89 0.16 6.20 -1.44
C VAL A 89 -0.97 5.18 -1.32
N ALA A 90 -1.16 4.34 -2.34
CA ALA A 90 -2.19 3.30 -2.35
C ALA A 90 -1.96 2.21 -1.29
N THR A 91 -0.70 1.94 -0.89
CA THR A 91 -0.41 0.93 0.14
C THR A 91 -0.81 1.40 1.53
N SER A 92 -0.77 2.71 1.82
CA SER A 92 -1.05 3.23 3.15
C SER A 92 -2.53 3.13 3.54
N ILE A 93 -3.47 3.24 2.59
CA ILE A 93 -4.90 3.42 2.87
C ILE A 93 -5.62 2.13 3.34
N PRO A 94 -5.46 0.95 2.69
CA PRO A 94 -6.33 -0.21 2.90
C PRO A 94 -6.18 -0.89 4.27
N GLU A 95 -5.11 -0.62 4.99
CA GLU A 95 -4.86 -1.20 6.31
C GLU A 95 -4.75 -0.07 7.37
N TRP A 96 -3.56 0.13 7.95
CA TRP A 96 -3.35 1.00 9.11
C TRP A 96 -3.46 2.50 8.82
N GLY A 97 -3.44 2.94 7.57
CA GLY A 97 -3.54 4.37 7.28
C GLY A 97 -4.95 4.90 7.28
N LEU A 98 -5.98 4.04 7.14
CA LEU A 98 -7.38 4.48 7.18
C LEU A 98 -8.36 3.33 7.41
N THR A 99 -8.46 2.40 6.46
CA THR A 99 -9.65 1.53 6.35
C THR A 99 -9.78 0.56 7.52
N ALA A 100 -8.68 0.06 8.07
CA ALA A 100 -8.70 -0.83 9.23
C ALA A 100 -9.06 -0.11 10.55
N PHE A 101 -9.09 1.22 10.57
CA PHE A 101 -9.52 2.01 11.73
C PHE A 101 -10.92 2.58 11.52
N LEU A 102 -11.12 3.34 10.43
CA LEU A 102 -12.36 4.06 10.20
C LEU A 102 -13.60 3.15 10.20
N LEU A 103 -13.57 2.01 9.49
CA LEU A 103 -14.74 1.14 9.40
C LEU A 103 -15.08 0.46 10.74
N PRO A 104 -14.12 -0.14 11.46
CA PRO A 104 -14.39 -0.63 12.82
C PRO A 104 -14.80 0.47 13.80
N ASP A 105 -14.20 1.66 13.75
CA ASP A 105 -14.50 2.73 14.70
C ASP A 105 -15.97 3.17 14.60
N ILE A 106 -16.49 3.37 13.39
CA ILE A 106 -17.88 3.82 13.17
C ILE A 106 -18.92 2.71 13.38
N THR A 107 -18.51 1.45 13.49
CA THR A 107 -19.41 0.29 13.69
C THR A 107 -19.32 -0.32 15.09
N SER A 108 -18.19 -0.13 15.78
CA SER A 108 -17.89 -0.75 17.08
C SER A 108 -18.90 -0.38 18.17
N VAL A 109 -19.35 0.87 18.21
CA VAL A 109 -20.34 1.35 19.20
C VAL A 109 -21.69 0.65 19.06
N ILE A 110 -22.00 0.11 17.88
CA ILE A 110 -23.23 -0.63 17.61
C ILE A 110 -22.98 -2.12 17.86
N TYR A 111 -21.90 -2.68 17.31
CA TYR A 111 -21.60 -4.11 17.41
C TYR A 111 -21.29 -4.58 18.83
N TYR A 112 -20.54 -3.79 19.60
CA TYR A 112 -20.15 -4.13 20.98
C TYR A 112 -21.12 -3.58 22.03
N ALA A 113 -22.29 -3.06 21.64
CA ALA A 113 -23.31 -2.67 22.62
C ALA A 113 -23.90 -3.92 23.30
N THR A 114 -23.80 -3.99 24.63
CA THR A 114 -24.36 -5.07 25.43
C THR A 114 -25.27 -4.51 26.54
N PRO A 115 -26.19 -5.31 27.11
CA PRO A 115 -27.00 -4.86 28.23
C PRO A 115 -26.17 -4.43 29.45
N GLU A 116 -24.99 -5.00 29.65
CA GLU A 116 -24.10 -4.70 30.79
C GLU A 116 -23.39 -3.35 30.63
N ASN A 117 -22.99 -2.97 29.40
CA ASN A 117 -22.34 -1.67 29.15
C ASN A 117 -23.35 -0.56 28.87
N ASN A 118 -24.59 -0.91 28.53
CA ASN A 118 -25.71 -0.04 28.25
C ASN A 118 -25.43 1.04 27.18
N TRP A 119 -24.56 0.75 26.21
CA TRP A 119 -24.19 1.72 25.17
C TRP A 119 -25.34 2.10 24.25
N ALA A 120 -26.28 1.19 24.01
CA ALA A 120 -27.45 1.46 23.19
C ALA A 120 -28.34 2.58 23.77
N GLU A 121 -28.47 2.65 25.10
CA GLU A 121 -29.28 3.68 25.75
C GLU A 121 -28.47 4.95 26.03
N LEU A 122 -27.18 4.81 26.35
CA LEU A 122 -26.34 5.94 26.80
C LEU A 122 -25.60 6.65 25.66
N LEU A 123 -25.14 5.93 24.64
CA LEU A 123 -24.27 6.47 23.59
C LEU A 123 -25.00 6.66 22.27
N HIS A 124 -25.80 5.69 21.80
CA HIS A 124 -26.47 5.78 20.49
C HIS A 124 -27.29 7.07 20.33
N PRO A 125 -28.05 7.56 21.34
CA PRO A 125 -28.80 8.81 21.20
C PRO A 125 -27.93 10.07 21.07
N LEU A 126 -26.65 10.00 21.46
CA LEU A 126 -25.70 11.11 21.39
C LEU A 126 -24.92 11.14 20.06
N ILE A 127 -25.00 10.06 19.28
CA ILE A 127 -24.25 9.89 18.04
C ILE A 127 -25.17 10.23 16.87
N PRO A 128 -24.83 11.25 16.06
CA PRO A 128 -25.62 11.57 14.89
C PRO A 128 -25.64 10.43 13.86
N ASP A 129 -26.81 10.16 13.27
CA ASP A 129 -27.01 9.08 12.29
C ASP A 129 -26.18 9.22 10.99
N TRP A 130 -25.56 10.38 10.77
CA TRP A 130 -24.77 10.66 9.57
C TRP A 130 -23.28 10.33 9.72
N ILE A 131 -22.77 10.06 10.94
CA ILE A 131 -21.37 9.66 11.15
C ILE A 131 -21.17 8.15 11.28
N ILE A 132 -22.22 7.41 11.62
CA ILE A 132 -22.20 5.96 11.76
C ILE A 132 -23.21 5.34 10.79
N PRO A 133 -23.01 4.08 10.37
CA PRO A 133 -24.08 3.30 9.77
C PRO A 133 -25.34 3.35 10.65
N HIS A 134 -26.53 3.41 10.05
CA HIS A 134 -27.79 3.33 10.80
C HIS A 134 -27.75 2.15 11.78
N HIS A 135 -28.42 2.31 12.93
CA HIS A 135 -28.44 1.39 14.08
C HIS A 135 -29.02 -0.03 13.79
N ASP A 136 -29.00 -0.51 12.56
CA ASP A 136 -29.35 -1.88 12.16
C ASP A 136 -28.23 -2.84 12.55
N PHE A 137 -28.40 -3.46 13.73
CA PHE A 137 -27.45 -4.41 14.29
C PHE A 137 -27.20 -5.62 13.39
N ASP A 138 -28.20 -6.13 12.68
CA ASP A 138 -28.06 -7.35 11.87
C ASP A 138 -27.12 -7.12 10.67
N GLN A 139 -27.20 -5.95 10.04
CA GLN A 139 -26.30 -5.62 8.93
C GLN A 139 -24.87 -5.34 9.41
N ILE A 140 -24.71 -4.74 10.59
CA ILE A 140 -23.39 -4.48 11.18
C ILE A 140 -22.76 -5.76 11.69
N LYS A 141 -23.55 -6.68 12.26
CA LYS A 141 -23.10 -8.01 12.64
C LYS A 141 -22.48 -8.75 11.46
N ASN A 142 -23.12 -8.69 10.28
CA ASN A 142 -22.59 -9.30 9.05
C ASN A 142 -21.25 -8.71 8.60
N PHE A 143 -20.93 -7.45 8.95
CA PHE A 143 -19.62 -6.86 8.68
C PHE A 143 -18.50 -7.52 9.52
N TYR A 144 -18.79 -7.89 10.77
CA TYR A 144 -17.81 -8.53 11.67
C TYR A 144 -17.77 -10.06 11.53
N GLU A 145 -18.94 -10.71 11.44
CA GLU A 145 -19.05 -12.17 11.46
C GLU A 145 -19.08 -12.79 10.05
N GLY A 146 -19.22 -11.96 9.02
CA GLY A 146 -19.35 -12.38 7.63
C GLY A 146 -20.81 -12.49 7.19
N ALA A 147 -21.12 -11.96 6.01
CA ALA A 147 -22.46 -12.00 5.44
C ALA A 147 -22.81 -13.40 4.89
N PRO A 148 -24.08 -13.84 4.97
CA PRO A 148 -24.56 -15.04 4.30
C PRO A 148 -24.23 -15.09 2.81
N GLN A 149 -23.95 -16.29 2.28
CA GLN A 149 -23.65 -16.46 0.86
C GLN A 149 -24.79 -15.94 -0.02
N GLY A 150 -24.45 -15.16 -1.06
CA GLY A 150 -25.42 -14.58 -1.98
C GLY A 150 -26.00 -13.24 -1.54
N GLN A 151 -25.74 -12.78 -0.30
CA GLN A 151 -26.00 -11.40 0.07
C GLN A 151 -24.90 -10.50 -0.50
N GLY A 152 -25.30 -9.48 -1.27
CA GLY A 152 -24.40 -8.44 -1.74
C GLY A 152 -24.00 -7.48 -0.61
N ILE A 153 -23.06 -6.58 -0.90
CA ILE A 153 -22.66 -5.53 0.03
C ILE A 153 -23.84 -4.54 0.20
N PRO A 154 -24.29 -4.23 1.44
CA PRO A 154 -25.37 -3.29 1.68
C PRO A 154 -24.90 -1.84 1.51
N TRP A 155 -24.67 -1.40 0.27
CA TRP A 155 -24.10 -0.08 -0.03
C TRP A 155 -24.88 1.10 0.58
N ALA A 156 -26.20 0.99 0.67
CA ALA A 156 -27.06 2.03 1.26
C ALA A 156 -26.68 2.34 2.72
N LEU A 157 -26.23 1.34 3.47
CA LEU A 157 -25.78 1.49 4.86
C LEU A 157 -24.50 2.34 4.98
N TRP A 158 -23.61 2.24 3.99
CA TRP A 158 -22.30 2.87 4.01
C TRP A 158 -22.26 4.23 3.31
N LEU A 159 -23.12 4.46 2.33
CA LEU A 159 -23.11 5.68 1.51
C LEU A 159 -23.25 6.96 2.37
N SER A 160 -24.16 6.96 3.35
CA SER A 160 -24.36 8.10 4.25
C SER A 160 -23.10 8.43 5.07
N PRO A 161 -22.57 7.53 5.93
CA PRO A 161 -21.39 7.84 6.73
C PRO A 161 -20.15 8.14 5.87
N LEU A 162 -19.94 7.40 4.78
CA LEU A 162 -18.79 7.63 3.91
C LEU A 162 -18.87 8.98 3.19
N ALA A 163 -20.07 9.49 2.88
CA ALA A 163 -20.22 10.81 2.28
C ALA A 163 -19.72 11.95 3.18
N PHE A 164 -19.72 11.78 4.51
CA PHE A 164 -19.18 12.76 5.46
C PHE A 164 -17.72 12.48 5.81
N TRP A 165 -17.35 11.21 5.99
CA TRP A 165 -15.98 10.83 6.35
C TRP A 165 -14.98 11.02 5.21
N VAL A 166 -15.35 10.74 3.96
CA VAL A 166 -14.42 10.85 2.82
C VAL A 166 -13.91 12.29 2.64
N PRO A 167 -14.77 13.34 2.58
CA PRO A 167 -14.28 14.72 2.50
C PRO A 167 -13.40 15.13 3.67
N PHE A 168 -13.75 14.73 4.89
CA PHE A 168 -12.95 15.01 6.09
C PHE A 168 -11.56 14.36 6.00
N VAL A 169 -11.50 13.08 5.66
CA VAL A 169 -10.24 12.32 5.51
C VAL A 169 -9.39 12.89 4.38
N LEU A 170 -9.99 13.27 3.26
CA LEU A 170 -9.27 13.93 2.17
C LEU A 170 -8.68 15.27 2.61
N ALA A 171 -9.44 16.08 3.34
CA ALA A 171 -8.95 17.34 3.90
C ALA A 171 -7.79 17.11 4.88
N LEU A 172 -7.91 16.08 5.74
CA LEU A 172 -6.85 15.68 6.67
C LEU A 172 -5.58 15.26 5.93
N TYR A 173 -5.66 14.42 4.89
CA TYR A 173 -4.50 14.05 4.09
C TYR A 173 -3.87 15.24 3.38
N VAL A 174 -4.67 16.17 2.86
CA VAL A 174 -4.15 17.42 2.26
C VAL A 174 -3.40 18.25 3.30
N ALA A 175 -3.92 18.37 4.52
CA ALA A 175 -3.25 19.07 5.60
C ALA A 175 -1.92 18.38 5.99
N MET A 176 -1.92 17.05 6.13
CA MET A 176 -0.72 16.26 6.41
C MET A 176 0.34 16.42 5.32
N ILE A 177 -0.06 16.32 4.05
CA ILE A 177 0.84 16.53 2.90
C ILE A 177 1.39 17.95 2.91
N SER A 178 0.55 18.95 3.19
CA SER A 178 0.98 20.35 3.26
C SER A 178 2.02 20.58 4.37
N ILE A 179 1.82 19.98 5.54
CA ILE A 179 2.79 20.00 6.64
C ILE A 179 4.12 19.36 6.18
N VAL A 180 4.06 18.17 5.57
CA VAL A 180 5.26 17.49 5.07
C VAL A 180 5.97 18.31 4.00
N VAL A 181 5.25 19.02 3.13
CA VAL A 181 5.83 19.91 2.11
C VAL A 181 6.58 21.09 2.74
N VAL A 182 6.03 21.69 3.81
CA VAL A 182 6.70 22.76 4.57
C VAL A 182 7.95 22.23 5.27
N LEU A 183 7.85 21.09 5.96
CA LEU A 183 8.94 20.48 6.71
C LEU A 183 10.02 19.84 5.82
N ARG A 184 9.68 19.49 4.57
CA ARG A 184 10.59 18.85 3.61
C ARG A 184 11.92 19.59 3.51
N LYS A 185 11.88 20.93 3.43
CA LYS A 185 13.10 21.73 3.31
C LYS A 185 13.98 21.59 4.55
N GLN A 186 13.38 21.67 5.73
CA GLN A 186 14.07 21.52 7.02
C GLN A 186 14.73 20.14 7.13
N TRP A 187 13.97 19.07 6.87
CA TRP A 187 14.48 17.70 6.99
C TRP A 187 15.58 17.37 5.99
N ILE A 188 15.47 17.84 4.75
CA ILE A 188 16.44 17.52 3.69
C ILE A 188 17.70 18.38 3.79
N GLU A 189 17.55 19.70 3.91
CA GLU A 189 18.68 20.63 3.80
C GLU A 189 19.41 20.83 5.13
N ASN A 190 18.65 21.02 6.22
CA ASN A 190 19.22 21.39 7.52
C ASN A 190 19.54 20.15 8.35
N GLU A 191 18.62 19.20 8.44
CA GLU A 191 18.77 17.99 9.27
C GLU A 191 19.39 16.82 8.51
N ARG A 192 19.45 16.90 7.17
CA ARG A 192 20.01 15.87 6.27
C ARG A 192 19.49 14.47 6.60
N LEU A 193 18.18 14.39 6.86
CA LEU A 193 17.51 13.15 7.20
C LEU A 193 17.70 12.14 6.05
N ILE A 194 18.19 10.95 6.40
CA ILE A 194 18.40 9.87 5.43
C ILE A 194 17.07 9.13 5.24
N PHE A 195 16.70 8.87 3.99
CA PHE A 195 15.50 8.12 3.64
C PHE A 195 15.87 6.73 3.10
N PRO A 196 16.16 5.74 3.97
CA PRO A 196 16.60 4.42 3.53
C PRO A 196 15.56 3.70 2.68
N LEU A 197 14.27 3.88 2.98
CA LEU A 197 13.16 3.21 2.28
C LEU A 197 13.04 3.57 0.79
N VAL A 198 13.55 4.72 0.37
CA VAL A 198 13.53 5.13 -1.05
C VAL A 198 14.82 4.77 -1.79
N GLN A 199 15.84 4.24 -1.13
CA GLN A 199 17.12 3.93 -1.81
C GLN A 199 16.95 2.82 -2.85
N LEU A 200 16.22 1.76 -2.50
CA LEU A 200 15.94 0.64 -3.40
C LEU A 200 15.18 1.06 -4.67
N PRO A 201 14.02 1.75 -4.59
CA PRO A 201 13.33 2.21 -5.79
C PRO A 201 14.15 3.25 -6.57
N ILE A 202 14.93 4.11 -5.91
CA ILE A 202 15.85 5.02 -6.61
C ILE A 202 16.90 4.24 -7.41
N ALA A 203 17.47 3.16 -6.86
CA ALA A 203 18.41 2.32 -7.57
C ALA A 203 17.76 1.64 -8.80
N MET A 204 16.50 1.20 -8.68
CA MET A 204 15.73 0.66 -9.81
C MET A 204 15.35 1.71 -10.86
N LEU A 205 15.36 3.00 -10.51
CA LEU A 205 15.08 4.14 -11.38
C LEU A 205 16.32 4.74 -12.07
N GLN A 206 17.53 4.37 -11.65
CA GLN A 206 18.76 4.94 -12.22
C GLN A 206 18.98 4.48 -13.67
N GLU A 207 19.06 5.45 -14.59
CA GLU A 207 19.44 5.22 -15.98
C GLU A 207 20.94 5.51 -16.13
N GLU A 208 21.70 4.52 -16.61
CA GLU A 208 23.18 4.59 -16.66
C GLU A 208 23.71 5.28 -17.94
N ASN A 209 22.90 5.39 -19.00
CA ASN A 209 23.32 5.89 -20.32
C ASN A 209 22.19 6.60 -21.09
N GLN A 210 22.54 7.42 -22.09
CA GLN A 210 21.58 8.08 -23.01
C GLN A 210 20.68 7.11 -23.80
N ARG A 211 21.06 5.82 -23.87
CA ARG A 211 20.21 4.73 -24.37
C ARG A 211 19.89 3.81 -23.20
N PRO A 212 18.61 3.56 -22.89
CA PRO A 212 18.27 2.61 -21.84
C PRO A 212 18.78 1.23 -22.28
N GLY A 213 19.47 0.50 -21.40
CA GLY A 213 19.79 -0.94 -21.58
C GLY A 213 18.63 -1.83 -21.12
N LEU A 214 18.47 -3.04 -21.69
CA LEU A 214 17.31 -3.95 -21.43
C LEU A 214 17.03 -4.20 -19.95
N LEU A 215 18.10 -4.28 -19.17
CA LEU A 215 18.08 -4.43 -17.72
C LEU A 215 18.84 -3.25 -17.12
N ASN A 216 18.28 -2.68 -16.04
CA ASN A 216 18.96 -1.71 -15.18
C ASN A 216 20.22 -2.37 -14.57
N ALA A 217 21.31 -1.60 -14.42
CA ALA A 217 22.55 -2.01 -13.77
C ALA A 217 22.32 -2.64 -12.38
N PHE A 218 21.34 -2.11 -11.62
CA PHE A 218 20.92 -2.67 -10.34
C PHE A 218 20.63 -4.18 -10.42
N PHE A 219 19.88 -4.62 -11.45
CA PHE A 219 19.54 -6.04 -11.64
C PHE A 219 20.66 -6.89 -12.21
N LYS A 220 21.76 -6.28 -12.68
CA LYS A 220 22.94 -7.02 -13.17
C LYS A 220 23.95 -7.28 -12.05
N ASN A 221 23.79 -6.64 -10.89
CA ASN A 221 24.72 -6.79 -9.78
C ASN A 221 24.52 -8.15 -9.06
N PRO A 222 25.49 -9.08 -9.10
CA PRO A 222 25.36 -10.39 -8.46
C PRO A 222 25.28 -10.29 -6.92
N LEU A 223 25.93 -9.29 -6.31
CA LEU A 223 25.89 -9.10 -4.86
C LEU A 223 24.49 -8.74 -4.38
N MET A 224 23.73 -7.97 -5.17
CA MET A 224 22.34 -7.65 -4.88
C MET A 224 21.50 -8.93 -4.82
N TRP A 225 21.67 -9.82 -5.80
CA TRP A 225 20.93 -11.09 -5.86
C TRP A 225 21.31 -12.04 -4.74
N ILE A 226 22.59 -12.11 -4.35
CA ILE A 226 23.01 -12.89 -3.17
C ILE A 226 22.34 -12.32 -1.91
N GLY A 227 22.37 -11.00 -1.73
CA GLY A 227 21.73 -10.32 -0.61
C GLY A 227 20.21 -10.48 -0.57
N PHE A 228 19.55 -10.60 -1.72
CA PHE A 228 18.12 -10.89 -1.82
C PHE A 228 17.80 -12.38 -1.59
N ALA A 229 18.60 -13.28 -2.17
CA ALA A 229 18.32 -14.72 -2.18
C ALA A 229 18.34 -15.32 -0.78
N ILE A 230 19.25 -14.89 0.10
CA ILE A 230 19.34 -15.39 1.48
C ILE A 230 18.04 -15.16 2.27
N PRO A 231 17.59 -13.90 2.49
CA PRO A 231 16.34 -13.65 3.19
C PRO A 231 15.13 -14.15 2.40
N ALA A 232 15.10 -14.06 1.07
CA ALA A 232 13.99 -14.59 0.29
C ALA A 232 13.81 -16.09 0.48
N PHE A 233 14.91 -16.86 0.50
CA PHE A 233 14.88 -18.30 0.75
C PHE A 233 14.38 -18.61 2.16
N ILE A 234 14.99 -18.00 3.19
CA ILE A 234 14.62 -18.22 4.59
C ILE A 234 13.15 -17.87 4.84
N GLN A 235 12.71 -16.70 4.37
CA GLN A 235 11.34 -16.24 4.55
C GLN A 235 10.33 -17.08 3.76
N SER A 236 10.71 -17.59 2.58
CA SER A 236 9.86 -18.50 1.81
C SER A 236 9.71 -19.86 2.51
N VAL A 237 10.79 -20.40 3.09
CA VAL A 237 10.73 -21.65 3.87
C VAL A 237 9.86 -21.47 5.11
N ASN A 238 10.01 -20.35 5.83
CA ASN A 238 9.18 -20.04 6.99
C ASN A 238 7.71 -19.80 6.60
N GLY A 239 7.45 -19.13 5.49
CA GLY A 239 6.10 -18.96 4.94
C GLY A 239 5.46 -20.29 4.53
N LEU A 240 6.24 -21.19 3.90
CA LEU A 240 5.77 -22.54 3.57
C LEU A 240 5.47 -23.34 4.83
N ASN A 241 6.31 -23.31 5.86
CA ASN A 241 6.03 -23.98 7.14
C ASN A 241 4.71 -23.49 7.77
N HIS A 242 4.38 -22.21 7.67
CA HIS A 242 3.12 -21.66 8.21
C HIS A 242 1.88 -22.32 7.59
N TYR A 243 1.86 -22.51 6.27
CA TYR A 243 0.75 -23.16 5.57
C TYR A 243 0.85 -24.69 5.56
N PHE A 244 2.07 -25.21 5.63
CA PHE A 244 2.43 -26.61 5.50
C PHE A 244 3.40 -27.00 6.62
N PRO A 245 2.89 -27.38 7.80
CA PRO A 245 3.71 -27.62 8.99
C PRO A 245 4.78 -28.71 8.86
N TYR A 246 4.75 -29.52 7.80
CA TYR A 246 5.75 -30.54 7.50
C TYR A 246 7.07 -29.97 6.92
N PHE A 247 7.08 -28.72 6.45
CA PHE A 247 8.34 -28.05 6.08
C PHE A 247 9.10 -27.59 7.33
N PRO A 248 10.43 -27.69 7.40
CA PRO A 248 11.19 -27.23 8.56
C PRO A 248 11.15 -25.70 8.65
N ARG A 249 10.95 -25.17 9.87
CA ARG A 249 11.09 -23.73 10.14
C ARG A 249 12.56 -23.39 10.40
N VAL A 250 13.05 -22.32 9.78
CA VAL A 250 14.35 -21.72 10.11
C VAL A 250 14.11 -20.68 11.20
N GLY A 251 14.52 -21.01 12.43
CA GLY A 251 14.47 -20.08 13.56
C GLY A 251 15.47 -18.94 13.36
N LEU A 252 14.97 -17.71 13.28
CA LEU A 252 15.79 -16.49 13.33
C LEU A 252 15.83 -15.89 14.75
N ASP A 253 15.21 -16.58 15.70
CA ASP A 253 15.08 -16.13 17.08
C ASP A 253 16.42 -16.36 17.78
N SER A 254 17.17 -15.28 18.01
CA SER A 254 18.23 -15.31 19.01
C SER A 254 17.57 -15.42 20.37
N SER A 255 17.86 -16.48 21.12
CA SER A 255 17.49 -16.57 22.53
C SER A 255 18.23 -15.49 23.31
N VAL A 256 17.64 -14.30 23.41
CA VAL A 256 18.02 -13.23 24.33
C VAL A 256 16.73 -12.63 24.89
#